data_AF-A0A9E2EDS8-F1
#
_entry.id   AF-A0A9E2EDS8-F1
#
_cell.length_a   1.000
_cell.length_b   1.000
_cell.length_c   1.000
_cell.angle_alpha   90.00
_cell.angle_beta   90.00
_cell.angle_gamma   90.00
#
_symmetry.space_group_name_H-M   'P 1'
#
loop_
_entity.id
_entity.type
_entity.pdbx_description
1 polymer ?
#
loop_
_entity_poly.entity_id
_entity_poly.type
_entity_poly.pdbx_seq_one_letter_code
_entity_poly.pdbx_strand_id
1 'polypeptide(L)'
;VTQARWVVFIIGLLAIALAVFFPDDIFSRVLFAWQALAAAFGPLLVVTLWRGRVAPAWRVAALSCGFALTVVLSWTVESPGDWIERLLPLLAALLLSWLGARKH
;
A
#
# COMPACT_ATOMS: atom_id res chain seq x y z
N VAL A 1 -12.17 -25.17 -4.69
CA VAL A 1 -12.86 -24.72 -3.45
C VAL A 1 -12.10 -25.11 -2.18
N THR A 2 -11.59 -26.33 -2.05
CA THR A 2 -10.88 -26.82 -0.83
C THR A 2 -9.63 -26.01 -0.45
N GLN A 3 -8.83 -25.58 -1.43
CA GLN A 3 -7.63 -24.77 -1.19
C GLN A 3 -7.95 -23.39 -0.57
N ALA A 4 -9.00 -22.72 -1.07
CA ALA A 4 -9.41 -21.42 -0.53
C ALA A 4 -9.86 -21.51 0.94
N ARG A 5 -10.52 -22.61 1.33
CA ARG A 5 -10.96 -22.84 2.71
C ARG A 5 -9.78 -22.92 3.68
N TRP A 6 -8.71 -23.61 3.29
CA TRP A 6 -7.49 -23.69 4.10
C TRP A 6 -6.79 -22.34 4.22
N VAL A 7 -6.70 -21.59 3.13
CA VAL A 7 -6.12 -20.23 3.15
C VAL A 7 -6.89 -19.32 4.10
N VAL A 8 -8.23 -19.30 4.01
CA VAL A 8 -9.08 -18.48 4.90
C VAL A 8 -8.93 -18.92 6.36
N PHE A 9 -8.89 -20.23 6.62
CA PHE A 9 -8.70 -20.76 7.97
C PHE A 9 -7.34 -20.33 8.56
N ILE A 10 -6.26 -20.44 7.78
CA ILE A 10 -4.91 -20.04 8.22
C ILE A 10 -4.84 -18.53 8.45
N ILE A 11 -5.36 -17.72 7.54
CA ILE A 11 -5.37 -16.25 7.68
C ILE A 11 -6.18 -15.85 8.92
N GLY A 12 -7.33 -16.50 9.15
CA GLY A 12 -8.16 -16.25 10.34
C GLY A 12 -7.43 -16.59 11.65
N LEU A 13 -6.74 -17.74 11.69
CA LEU A 13 -5.94 -18.14 12.85
C LEU A 13 -4.84 -17.12 13.14
N LEU A 14 -4.12 -16.66 12.11
CA LEU A 14 -3.08 -15.64 12.25
C LEU A 14 -3.64 -14.29 12.70
N ALA A 15 -4.80 -13.88 12.20
CA ALA A 15 -5.47 -12.66 12.62
C ALA A 15 -5.86 -12.70 14.11
N ILE A 16 -6.40 -13.84 14.58
CA ILE A 16 -6.72 -14.04 16.00
C ILE A 16 -5.44 -13.97 16.85
N ALA A 17 -4.36 -14.65 16.44
CA ALA A 17 -3.10 -14.59 17.15
C ALA A 17 -2.56 -13.13 17.24
N LEU A 18 -2.59 -12.40 16.12
CA LEU A 18 -2.19 -10.99 16.09
C LEU A 18 -3.04 -10.12 17.03
N ALA A 19 -4.35 -10.37 17.09
CA ALA A 19 -5.26 -9.60 17.94
C ALA A 19 -5.08 -9.88 19.44
N VAL A 20 -4.66 -11.09 19.81
CA VAL A 20 -4.46 -11.49 21.22
C VAL A 20 -3.07 -11.11 21.74
N PHE A 21 -2.03 -11.29 20.91
CA PHE A 21 -0.65 -11.14 21.37
C PHE A 21 -0.05 -9.76 21.17
N PHE A 22 -0.67 -8.88 20.37
CA PHE A 22 -0.16 -7.55 20.14
C PHE A 22 -1.07 -6.46 20.71
N PRO A 23 -0.54 -5.56 21.56
CA PRO A 23 -1.32 -4.55 22.26
C PRO A 23 -1.64 -3.29 21.44
N ASP A 24 -1.16 -3.18 20.20
CA ASP A 24 -1.46 -2.02 19.35
C ASP A 24 -2.92 -2.03 18.89
N ASP A 25 -3.45 -0.82 18.65
CA ASP A 25 -4.80 -0.65 18.13
C ASP A 25 -4.99 -1.36 16.77
N ILE A 26 -5.96 -2.28 16.74
CA ILE A 26 -6.40 -2.98 15.52
C ILE A 26 -6.76 -1.99 14.40
N PHE A 27 -7.32 -0.83 14.74
CA PHE A 27 -7.68 0.21 13.79
C PHE A 27 -6.45 0.81 13.11
N SER A 28 -5.38 1.08 13.86
CA SER A 28 -4.13 1.62 13.30
C SER A 28 -3.50 0.66 12.29
N ARG A 29 -3.52 -0.65 12.60
CA ARG A 29 -2.97 -1.68 11.71
C ARG A 29 -3.74 -1.81 10.40
N VAL A 30 -5.08 -1.76 10.48
CA VAL A 30 -5.94 -1.81 9.30
C VAL A 30 -5.79 -0.55 8.46
N LEU A 31 -5.76 0.63 9.10
CA LEU A 31 -5.55 1.90 8.40
C LEU A 31 -4.20 1.93 7.70
N PHE A 32 -3.13 1.52 8.39
CA PHE A 32 -1.81 1.38 7.80
C PHE A 32 -1.83 0.48 6.55
N ALA A 33 -2.39 -0.73 6.67
CA ALA A 33 -2.44 -1.68 5.56
C ALA A 33 -3.23 -1.12 4.36
N TRP A 34 -4.35 -0.45 4.62
CA TRP A 34 -5.15 0.20 3.59
C TRP A 34 -4.41 1.35 2.91
N GLN A 35 -3.70 2.17 3.69
CA GLN A 35 -2.88 3.27 3.14
C GLN A 35 -1.72 2.74 2.30
N ALA A 36 -1.00 1.72 2.76
CA ALA A 36 0.10 1.13 2.02
C ALA A 36 -0.36 0.54 0.68
N LEU A 37 -1.53 -0.13 0.67
CA LEU A 37 -2.18 -0.60 -0.55
C LEU A 37 -2.54 0.57 -1.48
N ALA A 38 -3.21 1.60 -0.95
CA ALA A 38 -3.64 2.75 -1.73
C ALA A 38 -2.46 3.52 -2.34
N ALA A 39 -1.39 3.74 -1.57
CA ALA A 39 -0.18 4.44 -2.01
C ALA A 39 0.59 3.67 -3.08
N ALA A 40 0.68 2.34 -2.95
CA ALA A 40 1.37 1.50 -3.92
C ALA A 40 0.58 1.39 -5.24
N PHE A 41 -0.71 1.05 -5.18
CA PHE A 41 -1.49 0.69 -6.36
C PHE A 41 -2.26 1.86 -6.97
N GLY A 42 -2.82 2.75 -6.15
CA GLY A 42 -3.73 3.82 -6.59
C GLY A 42 -3.10 4.71 -7.67
N PRO A 43 -1.94 5.34 -7.41
CA PRO A 43 -1.28 6.22 -8.36
C PRO A 43 -0.88 5.52 -9.66
N LEU A 44 -0.42 4.28 -9.57
CA LEU A 44 -0.04 3.51 -10.75
C LEU A 44 -1.27 3.20 -11.62
N LEU A 45 -2.37 2.75 -11.00
CA LEU A 45 -3.62 2.45 -11.68
C LEU A 45 -4.20 3.70 -12.36
N VAL A 46 -4.28 4.82 -11.64
CA VAL A 46 -4.79 6.10 -12.17
C VAL A 46 -4.01 6.52 -13.41
N VAL A 47 -2.66 6.49 -13.34
CA VAL A 47 -1.84 6.86 -14.50
C VAL A 47 -1.99 5.87 -15.65
N THR A 48 -2.08 4.57 -15.37
CA THR A 48 -2.27 3.59 -16.44
C THR A 48 -3.61 3.74 -17.15
N LEU A 49 -4.67 4.10 -16.42
CA LEU A 49 -6.00 4.33 -16.99
C LEU A 49 -6.06 5.64 -17.79
N TRP A 50 -5.39 6.69 -17.32
CA TRP A 50 -5.50 8.01 -17.94
C TRP A 50 -4.48 8.25 -19.06
N ARG A 51 -3.25 7.77 -18.91
CA ARG A 51 -2.12 8.09 -19.80
C ARG A 51 -1.63 6.91 -20.62
N GLY A 52 -2.09 5.69 -20.30
CA GLY A 52 -1.67 4.46 -20.96
C GLY A 52 -0.55 3.73 -20.24
N ARG A 53 0.08 2.78 -20.92
CA ARG A 53 0.95 1.78 -20.29
C ARG A 53 2.22 2.44 -19.72
N VAL A 54 2.41 2.31 -18.40
CA VAL A 54 3.66 2.68 -17.70
C VAL A 54 4.74 1.63 -18.01
N ALA A 55 6.00 2.02 -18.22
CA ALA A 55 7.08 1.09 -18.50
C ALA A 55 7.39 0.16 -17.29
N PRO A 56 7.80 -1.12 -17.48
CA PRO A 56 7.89 -2.11 -16.40
C PRO A 56 8.73 -1.68 -15.20
N ALA A 57 9.92 -1.10 -15.43
CA ALA A 57 10.80 -0.65 -14.35
C ALA A 57 10.14 0.43 -13.48
N TRP A 58 9.40 1.35 -14.10
CA TRP A 58 8.68 2.41 -13.39
C TRP A 58 7.45 1.90 -12.62
N ARG A 59 6.84 0.80 -13.06
CA ARG A 59 5.75 0.15 -12.28
C ARG A 59 6.27 -0.37 -10.96
N VAL A 60 7.39 -1.11 -11.01
CA VAL A 60 8.03 -1.65 -9.80
C VAL A 60 8.49 -0.50 -8.91
N ALA A 61 9.16 0.51 -9.49
CA ALA A 61 9.59 1.68 -8.73
C ALA A 61 8.42 2.40 -8.03
N ALA A 62 7.29 2.64 -8.73
CA ALA A 62 6.11 3.29 -8.15
C ALA A 62 5.47 2.45 -7.02
N LEU A 63 5.28 1.15 -7.25
CA LEU A 63 4.74 0.23 -6.25
C LEU A 63 5.62 0.17 -5.01
N SER A 64 6.92 -0.07 -5.20
CA SER A 64 7.89 -0.18 -4.12
C SER A 64 8.05 1.14 -3.38
N CYS A 65 8.08 2.28 -4.08
CA CYS A 65 8.21 3.59 -3.45
C CYS A 65 6.97 3.96 -2.63
N GLY A 66 5.77 3.80 -3.19
CA GLY A 66 4.52 4.06 -2.46
C GLY A 66 4.40 3.19 -1.21
N PHE A 67 4.73 1.90 -1.30
CA PHE A 67 4.73 1.01 -0.15
C PHE A 67 5.81 1.36 0.89
N ALA A 68 7.08 1.46 0.45
CA ALA A 68 8.20 1.68 1.35
C ALA A 68 8.10 3.01 2.08
N LEU A 69 7.63 4.06 1.42
CA LEU A 69 7.46 5.36 2.05
C LEU A 69 6.34 5.34 3.11
N THR A 70 5.24 4.61 2.87
CA THR A 70 4.23 4.38 3.92
C THR A 70 4.81 3.62 5.11
N VAL A 71 5.63 2.59 4.89
CA VAL A 71 6.31 1.84 5.97
C VAL A 71 7.23 2.76 6.78
N VAL A 72 8.10 3.52 6.10
CA VAL A 72 9.07 4.41 6.76
C VAL A 72 8.34 5.48 7.56
N LEU A 73 7.30 6.11 6.99
CA LEU A 73 6.56 7.15 7.69
C LEU A 73 5.79 6.62 8.91
N SER A 74 5.25 5.40 8.82
CA SER A 74 4.56 4.75 9.94
C SER A 74 5.42 4.49 11.18
N TRP A 75 6.76 4.56 11.04
CA TRP A 75 7.68 4.49 12.19
C TRP A 75 8.03 5.85 12.78
N THR A 76 7.77 6.94 12.05
CA THR A 76 8.23 8.29 12.40
C THR A 76 7.13 9.20 12.94
N VAL A 77 5.88 8.97 12.59
CA VAL A 77 4.76 9.82 12.99
C VAL A 77 3.95 9.12 14.08
N GLU A 78 3.81 9.79 15.23
CA GLU A 78 3.13 9.23 16.41
C GLU A 78 1.59 9.23 16.29
N SER A 79 1.03 9.93 15.30
CA SER A 79 -0.41 10.00 15.07
C SER A 79 -0.83 9.19 13.84
N PRO A 80 -1.54 8.06 14.02
CA PRO A 80 -2.06 7.26 12.92
C PRO A 80 -2.93 8.09 11.98
N GLY A 81 -2.52 8.22 10.72
CA GLY A 81 -3.34 8.85 9.69
C GLY A 81 -3.19 10.37 9.57
N ASP A 82 -2.04 10.91 10.02
CA ASP A 82 -1.66 12.27 9.64
C ASP A 82 -1.63 12.40 8.11
N TRP A 83 -2.01 13.57 7.61
CA TRP A 83 -2.16 13.79 6.17
C TRP A 83 -0.83 13.63 5.43
N ILE A 84 0.29 13.93 6.09
CA ILE A 84 1.64 13.78 5.55
C ILE A 84 1.94 12.30 5.24
N GLU A 85 1.64 11.40 6.18
CA GLU A 85 1.85 9.96 5.99
C GLU A 85 1.07 9.38 4.81
N ARG A 86 -0.03 10.04 4.43
CA ARG A 86 -0.92 9.59 3.36
C ARG A 86 -0.55 10.21 2.02
N LEU A 87 -0.30 11.52 1.99
CA LEU A 87 -0.06 12.26 0.75
C LEU A 87 1.35 12.04 0.22
N LEU A 88 2.38 11.99 1.08
CA LEU A 88 3.76 11.86 0.59
C LEU A 88 3.96 10.56 -0.21
N PRO A 89 3.58 9.37 0.29
CA PRO A 89 3.74 8.12 -0.44
C PRO A 89 2.92 8.08 -1.73
N LEU A 90 1.70 8.61 -1.67
CA LEU A 90 0.81 8.71 -2.82
C LEU A 90 1.41 9.58 -3.93
N LEU A 91 1.91 10.77 -3.58
CA LEU A 91 2.51 11.70 -4.53
C LEU A 91 3.81 11.15 -5.11
N ALA A 92 4.65 10.50 -4.30
CA ALA A 92 5.90 9.89 -4.77
C ALA A 92 5.61 8.77 -5.80
N ALA A 93 4.69 7.87 -5.48
CA ALA A 93 4.26 6.82 -6.41
C ALA A 93 3.59 7.40 -7.67
N LEU A 94 2.83 8.49 -7.54
CA LEU A 94 2.20 9.18 -8.67
C LEU A 94 3.21 9.82 -9.60
N LEU A 95 4.23 10.49 -9.07
CA LEU A 95 5.30 11.08 -9.86
C LEU A 95 6.06 10.00 -10.63
N LEU A 96 6.43 8.89 -9.97
CA LEU A 96 7.12 7.78 -10.62
C LEU A 96 6.27 7.13 -11.71
N SER A 97 4.98 6.89 -11.45
CA SER A 97 4.09 6.31 -12.47
C SER A 97 3.90 7.27 -13.64
N TRP A 98 3.77 8.57 -13.39
CA TRP A 98 3.59 9.61 -14.39
C TRP A 98 4.81 9.80 -15.31
N LEU A 99 6.02 9.75 -14.75
CA LEU A 99 7.29 9.79 -15.48
C LEU A 99 7.48 8.54 -16.36
N GLY A 100 7.08 7.38 -15.85
CA GLY A 100 7.15 6.12 -16.58
C GLY A 100 6.06 5.91 -17.63
N ALA A 101 5.05 6.78 -17.68
CA ALA A 101 3.93 6.68 -18.59
C ALA A 101 4.36 7.04 -20.02
N ARG A 102 4.25 6.07 -20.93
CA ARG A 102 4.44 6.32 -22.36
C ARG A 102 3.13 6.84 -22.91
N LYS A 103 3.11 8.06 -23.46
CA LYS A 103 1.99 8.53 -24.28
C LYS A 103 1.86 7.61 -25.48
N HIS A 104 0.67 7.04 -25.65
CA HIS A 104 0.23 6.49 -26.93
C HIS A 104 0.02 7.62 -27.93
#